data_AF-M8CXX6-F1
#
_entry.id   AF-M8CXX6-F1
#
_cell.length_a   1.000
_cell.length_b   1.000
_cell.length_c   1.000
_cell.angle_alpha   90.00
_cell.angle_beta   90.00
_cell.angle_gamma   90.00
#
_symmetry.space_group_name_H-M   'P 1'
#
loop_
_entity.id
_entity.type
_entity.pdbx_description
1 polymer ?
#
loop_
_entity_poly.entity_id
_entity_poly.type
_entity_poly.pdbx_seq_one_letter_code
_entity_poly.pdbx_strand_id
1 'polypeptide(L)'
;MCQKKINIFYNERGFTLIEVLLSIVILSFVMGGMFMFFTNAMTYTSYNQSKTVAVNIARGVVHYMARLDFQTIATYVNDHVTQQTPFIRLDAPSCSNTSIFSDETVCKAVFSPTVNNVTYDEEDVQAWIIPYDQAIWSQIKTNPPTEFPNELKRTIQQEKEIKENIRNDLLRLYVTVRSYNEVIVLKGVIANESIR
;
A
#
# COMPACT_ATOMS: atom_id res chain seq x y z
N MET A 1 50.23 1.19 -47.88
CA MET A 1 50.06 0.37 -46.66
C MET A 1 51.14 0.77 -45.67
N CYS A 2 50.80 1.52 -44.62
CA CYS A 2 51.71 1.79 -43.49
C CYS A 2 51.05 1.24 -42.23
N GLN A 3 51.51 0.08 -41.77
CA GLN A 3 51.12 -0.48 -40.48
C GLN A 3 51.90 0.25 -39.39
N LYS A 4 51.21 1.10 -38.63
CA LYS A 4 51.72 1.77 -37.43
C LYS A 4 51.92 0.69 -36.35
N LYS A 5 53.17 0.22 -36.17
CA LYS A 5 53.53 -0.63 -35.03
C LYS A 5 53.38 0.19 -33.74
N ILE A 6 52.33 -0.11 -32.98
CA ILE A 6 52.21 0.35 -31.60
C ILE A 6 53.20 -0.50 -30.79
N ASN A 7 54.39 0.04 -30.55
CA ASN A 7 55.38 -0.60 -29.71
C ASN A 7 55.00 -0.28 -28.25
N ILE A 8 54.21 -1.15 -27.62
CA ILE A 8 54.00 -1.13 -26.17
C ILE A 8 55.34 -1.61 -25.57
N PHE A 9 56.18 -0.67 -25.16
CA PHE A 9 57.38 -0.97 -24.39
C PHE A 9 56.96 -1.68 -23.10
N TYR A 10 57.17 -3.01 -23.03
CA TYR A 10 57.12 -3.75 -21.78
C TYR A 10 58.38 -3.39 -20.98
N ASN A 11 58.24 -2.40 -20.09
CA ASN A 11 59.21 -2.10 -19.06
C ASN A 11 59.07 -3.19 -17.97
N GLU A 12 59.99 -4.13 -17.87
CA GLU A 12 59.98 -5.22 -16.87
C GLU A 12 60.35 -4.74 -15.45
N ARG A 13 59.89 -3.54 -15.07
CA ARG A 13 59.95 -3.08 -13.68
C ARG A 13 58.67 -3.56 -13.01
N GLY A 14 58.78 -4.62 -12.20
CA GLY A 14 57.69 -5.05 -11.33
C GLY A 14 57.25 -3.94 -10.38
N PHE A 15 56.01 -4.00 -9.89
CA PHE A 15 55.51 -3.06 -8.89
C PHE A 15 56.34 -3.16 -7.61
N THR A 16 56.64 -2.00 -7.03
CA THR A 16 57.24 -1.96 -5.70
C THR A 16 56.21 -2.37 -4.65
N LEU A 17 56.66 -2.94 -3.54
CA LEU A 17 55.78 -3.36 -2.46
C LEU A 17 54.94 -2.20 -1.89
N ILE A 18 55.51 -0.99 -1.87
CA ILE A 18 54.82 0.22 -1.41
C ILE A 18 53.70 0.67 -2.37
N GLU A 19 53.88 0.53 -3.68
CA GLU A 19 52.85 0.87 -4.67
C GLU A 19 51.66 -0.08 -4.59
N VAL A 20 51.92 -1.38 -4.43
CA VAL A 20 50.86 -2.38 -4.24
C VAL A 20 50.11 -2.12 -2.95
N LEU A 21 50.83 -1.86 -1.85
CA LEU A 21 50.22 -1.57 -0.55
C LEU A 21 49.35 -0.31 -0.61
N LEU A 22 49.84 0.77 -1.21
CA LEU A 22 49.10 2.02 -1.35
C LEU A 22 47.86 1.85 -2.24
N SER A 23 47.96 1.07 -3.32
CA SER A 23 46.81 0.75 -4.19
C SER A 23 45.72 -0.01 -3.46
N ILE A 24 46.08 -1.00 -2.63
CA ILE A 24 45.13 -1.76 -1.81
C ILE A 24 44.46 -0.88 -0.76
N VAL A 25 45.21 0.05 -0.15
CA VAL A 25 44.66 1.00 0.83
C VAL A 25 43.61 1.91 0.17
N ILE A 26 43.93 2.51 -0.97
CA ILE A 26 42.98 3.35 -1.72
C ILE A 26 41.75 2.54 -2.12
N LEU A 27 41.95 1.34 -2.66
CA LEU A 27 40.85 0.45 -3.04
C LEU A 27 39.95 0.11 -1.84
N SER A 28 40.52 -0.10 -0.66
CA SER A 28 39.76 -0.42 0.55
C SER A 28 38.85 0.74 0.97
N PHE A 29 39.32 1.98 0.89
CA PHE A 29 38.48 3.15 1.16
C PHE A 29 37.33 3.28 0.16
N VAL A 30 37.60 3.08 -1.14
CA VAL A 30 36.58 3.12 -2.19
C VAL A 30 35.54 2.01 -1.97
N MET A 31 35.98 0.78 -1.74
CA MET A 31 35.10 -0.35 -1.47
C MET A 31 34.25 -0.11 -0.22
N GLY A 32 34.85 0.39 0.87
CA GLY A 32 34.13 0.72 2.10
C GLY A 32 32.99 1.72 1.87
N GLY A 33 33.25 2.78 1.09
CA GLY A 33 32.21 3.73 0.68
C GLY A 33 31.11 3.09 -0.17
N MET A 34 31.48 2.23 -1.14
CA MET A 34 30.51 1.53 -1.98
C MET A 34 29.63 0.55 -1.18
N PHE A 35 30.19 -0.16 -0.20
CA PHE A 35 29.41 -1.07 0.65
C PHE A 35 28.32 -0.33 1.42
N MET A 36 28.60 0.87 1.96
CA MET A 36 27.59 1.67 2.64
C MET A 36 26.46 2.07 1.68
N PHE A 37 26.78 2.45 0.45
CA PHE A 37 25.78 2.76 -0.56
C PHE A 37 24.91 1.53 -0.89
N PHE A 38 25.53 0.37 -1.10
CA PHE A 38 24.80 -0.86 -1.44
C PHE A 38 23.84 -1.33 -0.34
N THR A 39 24.25 -1.28 0.92
CA THR A 39 23.38 -1.65 2.05
C THR A 39 22.14 -0.76 2.09
N ASN A 40 22.31 0.55 1.92
CA ASN A 40 21.18 1.48 1.87
C ASN A 40 20.26 1.19 0.67
N ALA A 41 20.83 1.00 -0.53
CA ALA A 41 20.06 0.69 -1.74
C ALA A 41 19.25 -0.61 -1.61
N MET A 42 19.81 -1.64 -0.96
CA MET A 42 19.12 -2.91 -0.70
C MET A 42 17.91 -2.70 0.23
N THR A 43 18.08 -1.95 1.33
CA THR A 43 16.97 -1.62 2.25
C THR A 43 15.85 -0.88 1.54
N TYR A 44 16.17 0.14 0.73
CA TYR A 44 15.16 0.85 -0.06
C TYR A 44 14.45 -0.06 -1.05
N THR A 45 15.16 -0.99 -1.69
CA THR A 45 14.57 -1.95 -2.62
C THR A 45 13.56 -2.86 -1.91
N SER A 46 13.92 -3.40 -0.74
CA SER A 46 13.01 -4.24 0.06
C SER A 46 11.77 -3.48 0.52
N TYR A 47 11.96 -2.23 0.98
CA TYR A 47 10.86 -1.36 1.39
C TYR A 47 9.90 -1.08 0.22
N ASN A 48 10.44 -0.69 -0.94
CA ASN A 48 9.64 -0.42 -2.13
C ASN A 48 8.91 -1.67 -2.67
N GLN A 49 9.52 -2.84 -2.54
CA GLN A 49 8.88 -4.12 -2.90
C GLN A 49 7.67 -4.38 -2.00
N SER A 50 7.81 -4.27 -0.68
CA SER A 50 6.68 -4.46 0.24
C SER A 50 5.56 -3.44 0.01
N LYS A 51 5.93 -2.17 -0.23
CA LYS A 51 4.96 -1.13 -0.61
C LYS A 51 4.18 -1.50 -1.86
N THR A 52 4.86 -2.02 -2.87
CA THR A 52 4.23 -2.46 -4.13
C THR A 52 3.25 -3.62 -3.89
N VAL A 53 3.63 -4.58 -3.03
CA VAL A 53 2.76 -5.69 -2.62
C VAL A 53 1.52 -5.16 -1.90
N ALA A 54 1.68 -4.28 -0.92
CA ALA A 54 0.57 -3.71 -0.16
C ALA A 54 -0.40 -2.90 -1.05
N VAL A 55 0.12 -2.11 -2.00
CA VAL A 55 -0.71 -1.42 -3.00
C VAL A 55 -1.49 -2.42 -3.86
N ASN A 56 -0.88 -3.55 -4.24
CA ASN A 56 -1.56 -4.55 -5.06
C ASN A 56 -2.64 -5.30 -4.27
N ILE A 57 -2.38 -5.64 -3.01
CA ILE A 57 -3.38 -6.21 -2.09
C ILE A 57 -4.54 -5.23 -1.92
N ALA A 58 -4.26 -3.96 -1.60
CA ALA A 58 -5.28 -2.94 -1.45
C ALA A 58 -6.15 -2.79 -2.71
N ARG A 59 -5.51 -2.83 -3.89
CA ARG A 59 -6.22 -2.77 -5.18
C ARG A 59 -7.10 -4.00 -5.39
N GLY A 60 -6.62 -5.19 -5.01
CA GLY A 60 -7.40 -6.43 -5.02
C GLY A 60 -8.66 -6.32 -4.16
N VAL A 61 -8.53 -5.81 -2.93
CA VAL A 61 -9.67 -5.57 -2.04
C VAL A 61 -10.64 -4.56 -2.65
N VAL A 62 -10.16 -3.42 -3.17
CA VAL A 62 -11.03 -2.43 -3.84
C VAL A 62 -11.81 -3.06 -4.99
N HIS A 63 -11.15 -3.86 -5.84
CA HIS A 63 -11.81 -4.53 -6.96
C HIS A 63 -12.81 -5.60 -6.49
N TYR A 64 -12.48 -6.35 -5.44
CA TYR A 64 -13.39 -7.33 -4.88
C TYR A 64 -14.65 -6.66 -4.33
N MET A 65 -14.50 -5.64 -3.49
CA MET A 65 -15.60 -4.88 -2.91
C MET A 65 -16.48 -4.22 -3.96
N ALA A 66 -15.90 -3.73 -5.05
CA ALA A 66 -16.64 -3.11 -6.15
C ALA A 66 -17.45 -4.12 -7.01
N ARG A 67 -17.23 -5.43 -6.85
CA ARG A 67 -17.99 -6.49 -7.55
C ARG A 67 -19.11 -7.09 -6.70
N LEU A 68 -19.15 -6.75 -5.42
CA LEU A 68 -20.21 -7.20 -4.53
C LEU A 68 -21.51 -6.47 -4.85
N ASP A 69 -22.63 -7.11 -4.52
CA ASP A 69 -23.96 -6.52 -4.72
C ASP A 69 -24.12 -5.21 -3.92
N PHE A 70 -24.34 -4.11 -4.63
CA PHE A 70 -24.46 -2.79 -4.02
C PHE A 70 -25.60 -2.75 -3.00
N GLN A 71 -26.75 -3.35 -3.33
CA GLN A 71 -27.93 -3.29 -2.48
C GLN A 71 -27.69 -3.97 -1.13
N THR A 72 -27.03 -5.13 -1.14
CA THR A 72 -26.63 -5.86 0.06
C THR A 72 -25.71 -5.04 0.95
N ILE A 73 -24.69 -4.40 0.37
CA ILE A 73 -23.75 -3.56 1.12
C ILE A 73 -24.47 -2.31 1.65
N ALA A 74 -25.26 -1.63 0.82
CA ALA A 74 -25.96 -0.41 1.19
C ALA A 74 -26.95 -0.65 2.34
N THR A 75 -27.71 -1.75 2.28
CA THR A 75 -28.59 -2.15 3.39
C THR A 75 -27.79 -2.44 4.65
N TYR A 76 -26.71 -3.24 4.57
CA TYR A 76 -25.87 -3.52 5.73
C TYR A 76 -25.30 -2.25 6.36
N VAL A 77 -24.79 -1.33 5.54
CA VAL A 77 -24.25 -0.04 5.98
C VAL A 77 -25.33 0.79 6.66
N ASN A 78 -26.53 0.89 6.08
CA ASN A 78 -27.63 1.65 6.67
C ASN A 78 -28.11 1.07 8.00
N ASP A 79 -28.06 -0.25 8.18
CA ASP A 79 -28.51 -0.93 9.39
C ASP A 79 -27.49 -0.82 10.56
N HIS A 80 -26.21 -0.62 10.25
CA HIS A 80 -25.12 -0.67 11.24
C HIS A 80 -24.39 0.66 11.46
N VAL A 81 -24.56 1.64 10.56
CA VAL A 81 -24.01 2.98 10.75
C VAL A 81 -24.86 3.75 11.76
N THR A 82 -24.19 4.31 12.78
CA THR A 82 -24.81 5.15 13.80
C THR A 82 -24.09 6.50 13.91
N GLN A 83 -24.59 7.43 14.72
CA GLN A 83 -23.90 8.71 14.97
C GLN A 83 -22.55 8.51 15.67
N GLN A 84 -22.42 7.48 16.49
CA GLN A 84 -21.21 7.13 17.22
C GLN A 84 -20.22 6.34 16.34
N THR A 85 -20.75 5.49 15.45
CA THR A 85 -19.98 4.69 14.50
C THR A 85 -20.42 5.02 13.06
N PRO A 86 -20.00 6.17 12.50
CA PRO A 86 -20.47 6.65 11.21
C PRO A 86 -19.79 5.95 10.00
N PHE A 87 -19.31 4.73 10.19
CA PHE A 87 -18.54 3.95 9.23
C PHE A 87 -18.70 2.45 9.51
N ILE A 88 -18.39 1.62 8.52
CA ILE A 88 -18.25 0.17 8.67
C ILE A 88 -16.79 -0.21 8.46
N ARG A 89 -16.23 -1.03 9.35
CA ARG A 89 -14.92 -1.67 9.18
C ARG A 89 -15.13 -3.11 8.75
N LEU A 90 -14.44 -3.52 7.70
CA LEU A 90 -14.40 -4.90 7.21
C LEU A 90 -12.96 -5.39 7.20
N ASP A 91 -12.77 -6.61 7.68
CA ASP A 91 -11.50 -7.31 7.85
C ASP A 91 -11.72 -8.82 7.64
N ALA A 92 -10.69 -9.66 7.77
CA ALA A 92 -10.82 -11.10 7.53
C ALA A 92 -11.91 -11.79 8.40
N PRO A 93 -12.09 -11.48 9.69
CA PRO A 93 -13.22 -11.95 10.50
C PRO A 93 -14.60 -11.55 9.96
N SER A 94 -14.69 -10.40 9.28
CA SER A 94 -15.95 -9.91 8.69
C SER A 94 -16.47 -10.84 7.58
N CYS A 95 -15.61 -11.67 6.99
CA CYS A 95 -15.99 -12.67 5.97
C CYS A 95 -16.99 -13.72 6.48
N SER A 96 -16.95 -14.05 7.78
CA SER A 96 -17.85 -15.04 8.39
C SER A 96 -19.02 -14.39 9.16
N ASN A 97 -18.86 -13.12 9.56
CA ASN A 97 -19.75 -12.45 10.51
C ASN A 97 -20.71 -11.45 9.86
N THR A 98 -20.65 -11.27 8.54
CA THR A 98 -21.48 -10.32 7.80
C THR A 98 -22.22 -11.00 6.65
N SER A 99 -23.41 -10.51 6.32
CA SER A 99 -24.21 -10.98 5.17
C SER A 99 -23.72 -10.41 3.83
N ILE A 100 -22.67 -9.60 3.84
CA ILE A 100 -22.13 -8.93 2.65
C ILE A 100 -21.42 -9.92 1.71
N PHE A 101 -20.82 -10.97 2.27
CA PHE A 101 -19.97 -11.89 1.52
C PHE A 101 -20.68 -13.22 1.28
N SER A 102 -20.87 -13.58 0.01
CA SER A 102 -21.48 -14.86 -0.37
C SER A 102 -20.51 -16.04 -0.33
N ASP A 103 -19.21 -15.79 -0.49
CA ASP A 103 -18.16 -16.80 -0.46
C ASP A 103 -17.07 -16.39 0.55
N GLU A 104 -17.12 -17.04 1.72
CA GLU A 104 -16.16 -16.82 2.81
C GLU A 104 -14.72 -17.13 2.38
N THR A 105 -14.53 -18.18 1.58
CA THR A 105 -13.21 -18.58 1.08
C THR A 105 -12.58 -17.50 0.22
N VAL A 106 -13.34 -16.97 -0.75
CA VAL A 106 -12.85 -15.90 -1.62
C VAL A 106 -12.61 -14.62 -0.84
N CYS A 107 -13.52 -14.29 0.10
CA CYS A 107 -13.36 -13.14 0.97
C CYS A 107 -12.07 -13.22 1.80
N LYS A 108 -11.80 -14.36 2.46
CA LYS A 108 -10.58 -14.57 3.24
C LYS A 108 -9.33 -14.55 2.37
N ALA A 109 -9.38 -15.08 1.14
CA ALA A 109 -8.25 -14.97 0.22
C ALA A 109 -7.92 -13.52 -0.16
N VAL A 110 -8.89 -12.60 -0.09
CA VAL A 110 -8.73 -11.17 -0.37
C VAL A 110 -8.27 -10.38 0.86
N PHE A 111 -8.84 -10.66 2.04
CA PHE A 111 -8.54 -9.92 3.28
C PHE A 111 -7.39 -10.51 4.10
N SER A 112 -7.04 -11.78 3.93
CA SER A 112 -5.89 -12.42 4.59
C SER A 112 -5.02 -13.21 3.60
N PRO A 113 -4.44 -12.57 2.56
CA PRO A 113 -3.62 -13.25 1.58
C PRO A 113 -2.22 -13.60 2.14
N THR A 114 -1.60 -14.64 1.56
CA THR A 114 -0.17 -14.90 1.72
C THR A 114 0.56 -14.52 0.43
N VAL A 115 1.44 -13.52 0.48
CA VAL A 115 2.23 -13.04 -0.67
C VAL A 115 3.71 -13.03 -0.29
N ASN A 116 4.55 -13.62 -1.14
CA ASN A 116 5.99 -13.76 -0.87
C ASN A 116 6.31 -14.37 0.51
N ASN A 117 5.53 -15.38 0.92
CA ASN A 117 5.66 -16.07 2.20
C ASN A 117 5.39 -15.18 3.44
N VAL A 118 4.77 -14.02 3.25
CA VAL A 118 4.24 -13.14 4.30
C VAL A 118 2.72 -13.27 4.30
N THR A 119 2.14 -13.62 5.44
CA THR A 119 0.70 -13.68 5.64
C THR A 119 0.22 -12.38 6.24
N TYR A 120 -0.84 -11.83 5.64
CA TYR A 120 -1.51 -10.61 6.09
C TYR A 120 -2.75 -11.00 6.91
N ASP A 121 -3.05 -10.24 7.96
CA ASP A 121 -4.17 -10.50 8.87
C ASP A 121 -5.15 -9.31 9.01
N GLU A 122 -6.09 -9.39 9.96
CA GLU A 122 -7.09 -8.36 10.24
C GLU A 122 -6.53 -7.01 10.70
N GLU A 123 -5.30 -6.95 11.20
CA GLU A 123 -4.64 -5.70 11.53
C GLU A 123 -3.95 -5.09 10.33
N ASP A 124 -3.56 -5.93 9.36
CA ASP A 124 -2.84 -5.51 8.19
C ASP A 124 -3.78 -5.02 7.08
N VAL A 125 -4.89 -5.70 6.81
CA VAL A 125 -5.78 -5.41 5.67
C VAL A 125 -7.19 -5.08 6.16
N GLN A 126 -7.60 -3.83 5.96
CA GLN A 126 -8.89 -3.33 6.43
C GLN A 126 -9.58 -2.50 5.35
N ALA A 127 -10.88 -2.67 5.20
CA ALA A 127 -11.74 -1.85 4.35
C ALA A 127 -12.68 -1.01 5.21
N TRP A 128 -12.77 0.27 4.91
CA TRP A 128 -13.55 1.26 5.63
C TRP A 128 -14.60 1.82 4.67
N ILE A 129 -15.87 1.56 4.97
CA ILE A 129 -16.99 2.04 4.18
C ILE A 129 -17.63 3.22 4.91
N ILE A 130 -17.80 4.33 4.18
CA ILE A 130 -18.43 5.54 4.70
C ILE A 130 -19.58 5.94 3.76
N PRO A 131 -20.81 6.14 4.28
CA PRO A 131 -21.94 6.60 3.47
C PRO A 131 -21.67 7.92 2.73
N TYR A 132 -22.32 8.13 1.59
CA TYR A 132 -22.35 9.43 0.90
C TYR A 132 -23.32 10.44 1.54
N ASP A 133 -23.32 10.52 2.87
CA ASP A 133 -24.07 11.52 3.62
C ASP A 133 -23.19 12.70 4.04
N GLN A 134 -23.67 13.92 3.80
CA GLN A 134 -22.90 15.14 4.05
C GLN A 134 -22.65 15.38 5.54
N ALA A 135 -23.63 15.10 6.41
CA ALA A 135 -23.48 15.32 7.84
C ALA A 135 -22.46 14.34 8.44
N ILE A 136 -22.56 13.07 8.06
CA ILE A 136 -21.57 12.03 8.41
C ILE A 136 -20.18 12.42 7.91
N TRP A 137 -20.08 12.86 6.65
CA TRP A 137 -18.79 13.23 6.07
C TRP A 137 -18.14 14.42 6.78
N SER A 138 -18.90 15.49 7.05
CA SER A 138 -18.41 16.64 7.79
C SER A 138 -18.00 16.28 9.23
N GLN A 139 -18.73 15.38 9.89
CA GLN A 139 -18.36 14.84 11.20
C GLN A 139 -17.01 14.12 11.15
N ILE A 140 -16.84 13.17 10.22
CA ILE A 140 -15.59 12.38 10.10
C ILE A 140 -14.40 13.27 9.76
N LYS A 141 -14.58 14.29 8.91
CA LYS A 141 -13.49 15.23 8.59
C LYS A 141 -13.09 16.10 9.78
N THR A 142 -14.05 16.52 10.60
CA THR A 142 -13.81 17.41 11.73
C THR A 142 -13.28 16.65 12.95
N ASN A 143 -13.85 15.49 13.24
CA ASN A 143 -13.49 14.64 14.36
C ASN A 143 -13.40 13.18 13.89
N PRO A 144 -12.28 12.78 13.26
CA PRO A 144 -12.15 11.43 12.71
C PRO A 144 -12.14 10.39 13.83
N PRO A 145 -12.77 9.22 13.61
CA PRO A 145 -12.75 8.11 14.56
C PRO A 145 -11.33 7.76 15.02
N THR A 146 -11.16 7.45 16.30
CA THR A 146 -9.85 7.08 16.88
C THR A 146 -9.27 5.84 16.22
N GLU A 147 -10.15 4.90 15.86
CA GLU A 147 -9.85 3.64 15.16
C GLU A 147 -9.21 3.82 13.79
N PHE A 148 -9.40 4.98 13.13
CA PHE A 148 -8.81 5.19 11.80
C PHE A 148 -7.29 5.31 11.89
N PRO A 149 -6.53 4.62 11.02
CA PRO A 149 -5.09 4.82 10.89
C PRO A 149 -4.77 6.28 10.58
N ASN A 150 -3.61 6.77 11.06
CA ASN A 150 -3.20 8.17 10.86
C ASN A 150 -3.15 8.56 9.37
N GLU A 151 -2.69 7.65 8.52
CA GLU A 151 -2.65 7.87 7.07
C GLU A 151 -4.05 7.98 6.45
N LEU A 152 -5.03 7.23 6.97
CA LEU A 152 -6.43 7.34 6.54
C LEU A 152 -7.01 8.69 6.97
N LYS A 153 -6.78 9.11 8.23
CA LYS A 153 -7.19 10.42 8.74
C LYS A 153 -6.64 11.55 7.86
N ARG A 154 -5.34 11.50 7.56
CA ARG A 154 -4.66 12.47 6.68
C ARG A 154 -5.27 12.49 5.29
N THR A 155 -5.53 11.31 4.71
CA THR A 155 -6.14 11.18 3.38
C THR A 155 -7.53 11.82 3.34
N ILE A 156 -8.39 11.52 4.31
CA ILE A 156 -9.75 12.04 4.41
C ILE A 156 -9.76 13.57 4.62
N GLN A 157 -8.88 14.09 5.47
CA GLN A 157 -8.79 15.54 5.74
C GLN A 157 -8.40 16.35 4.50
N GLN A 158 -7.60 15.78 3.61
CA GLN A 158 -7.18 16.41 2.36
C GLN A 158 -8.26 16.36 1.26
N GLU A 159 -9.35 15.60 1.47
CA GLU A 159 -10.41 15.50 0.48
C GLU A 159 -11.28 16.75 0.42
N LYS A 160 -11.57 17.17 -0.82
CA LYS A 160 -12.49 18.26 -1.10
C LYS A 160 -13.91 17.87 -0.72
N GLU A 161 -14.66 18.83 -0.16
CA GLU A 161 -16.11 18.73 -0.01
C GLU A 161 -16.76 18.57 -1.39
N ILE A 162 -17.53 17.50 -1.58
CA ILE A 162 -18.34 17.32 -2.80
C ILE A 162 -19.74 17.84 -2.48
N LYS A 163 -20.23 18.81 -3.26
CA LYS A 163 -21.52 19.49 -3.05
C LYS A 163 -22.73 18.79 -3.69
N GLU A 164 -22.54 17.63 -4.32
CA GLU A 164 -23.60 16.99 -5.09
C GLU A 164 -24.43 15.98 -4.29
N ASN A 165 -25.73 15.99 -4.57
CA ASN A 165 -26.78 15.26 -3.86
C ASN A 165 -26.89 13.80 -4.34
N ILE A 166 -25.76 13.10 -4.50
CA ILE A 166 -25.73 11.67 -4.88
C ILE A 166 -25.84 10.84 -3.59
N ARG A 167 -26.94 10.99 -2.86
CA ARG A 167 -27.00 10.58 -1.45
C ARG A 167 -27.11 9.07 -1.23
N ASN A 168 -27.60 8.31 -2.20
CA ASN A 168 -28.03 6.92 -1.93
C ASN A 168 -27.44 5.86 -2.86
N ASP A 169 -26.71 6.25 -3.90
CA ASP A 169 -26.23 5.30 -4.93
C ASP A 169 -24.72 5.06 -4.88
N LEU A 170 -24.03 5.70 -3.94
CA LEU A 170 -22.59 5.62 -3.78
C LEU A 170 -22.23 5.36 -2.32
N LEU A 171 -21.18 4.58 -2.11
CA LEU A 171 -20.50 4.38 -0.83
C LEU A 171 -19.01 4.67 -1.01
N ARG A 172 -18.42 5.44 -0.08
CA ARG A 172 -16.97 5.68 -0.10
C ARG A 172 -16.30 4.44 0.45
N LEU A 173 -15.28 3.97 -0.25
CA LEU A 173 -14.46 2.86 0.19
C LEU A 173 -13.03 3.35 0.37
N TYR A 174 -12.46 3.11 1.54
CA TYR A 174 -11.02 3.25 1.76
C TYR A 174 -10.47 1.90 2.17
N VAL A 175 -9.43 1.44 1.50
CA VAL A 175 -8.72 0.22 1.90
C VAL A 175 -7.37 0.62 2.46
N THR A 176 -7.08 0.16 3.67
CA THR A 176 -5.80 0.34 4.34
C THR A 176 -5.04 -0.97 4.37
N VAL A 177 -3.78 -0.96 3.92
CA VAL A 177 -2.87 -2.10 4.01
C VAL A 177 -1.58 -1.70 4.71
N ARG A 178 -1.23 -2.39 5.79
CA ARG A 178 0.03 -2.17 6.52
C ARG A 178 1.20 -2.76 5.73
N SER A 179 2.30 -2.00 5.63
CA SER A 179 3.53 -2.40 4.96
C SER A 179 4.73 -1.85 5.74
N TYR A 180 5.52 -2.74 6.35
CA TYR A 180 6.58 -2.34 7.30
C TYR A 180 6.05 -1.35 8.35
N ASN A 181 6.50 -0.08 8.29
CA ASN A 181 6.14 0.98 9.23
C ASN A 181 5.18 2.02 8.62
N GLU A 182 4.61 1.75 7.44
CA GLU A 182 3.63 2.62 6.80
C GLU A 182 2.28 1.92 6.59
N VAL A 183 1.23 2.73 6.49
CA VAL A 183 -0.11 2.27 6.11
C VAL A 183 -0.43 2.86 4.75
N ILE A 184 -0.59 2.00 3.76
CA ILE A 184 -1.02 2.37 2.42
C ILE A 184 -2.52 2.54 2.42
N VAL A 185 -3.01 3.66 1.89
CA VAL A 185 -4.44 3.94 1.75
C VAL A 185 -4.78 4.00 0.27
N LEU A 186 -5.71 3.18 -0.19
CA LEU A 186 -6.33 3.30 -1.50
C LEU A 186 -7.79 3.70 -1.38
N LYS A 187 -8.19 4.67 -2.21
CA LYS A 187 -9.57 5.11 -2.34
C LYS A 187 -10.27 4.32 -3.43
N GLY A 188 -11.51 3.94 -3.15
CA GLY A 188 -12.47 3.40 -4.09
C GLY A 188 -13.85 4.00 -3.87
N VAL A 189 -14.78 3.62 -4.73
CA VAL A 189 -16.21 3.94 -4.63
C VAL A 189 -16.97 2.67 -4.98
N ILE A 190 -17.99 2.34 -4.19
CA ILE A 190 -18.95 1.28 -4.52
C ILE A 190 -20.19 2.00 -5.02
N ALA A 191 -20.63 1.68 -6.23
CA ALA A 191 -21.73 2.36 -6.89
C ALA A 191 -22.82 1.37 -7.27
N ASN A 192 -24.07 1.83 -7.25
CA ASN A 192 -25.18 1.09 -7.83
C ASN A 192 -24.95 0.89 -9.34
N GLU A 193 -24.97 -0.35 -9.81
CA GLU A 193 -24.74 -0.70 -11.23
C GLU A 193 -25.75 -0.02 -12.18
N SER A 194 -26.92 0.37 -11.68
CA SER A 194 -27.95 1.07 -12.46
C SER A 194 -27.55 2.48 -12.92
N ILE A 195 -26.46 3.04 -12.40
CA ILE A 195 -25.97 4.40 -12.67
C ILE A 195 -24.65 4.39 -13.47
N ARG A 196 -24.13 3.21 -13.80
CA ARG A 196 -22.88 3.04 -14.54
C ARG A 196 -23.11 2.85 -16.04
#